data_AF-A0A0K8MFM4-F1
#
_entry.id   AF-A0A0K8MFM4-F1
#
_cell.length_a   1.000
_cell.length_b   1.000
_cell.length_c   1.000
_cell.angle_alpha   90.00
_cell.angle_beta   90.00
_cell.angle_gamma   90.00
#
_symmetry.space_group_name_H-M   'P 1'
#
loop_
_entity.id
_entity.type
_entity.pdbx_description
1 polymer ?
#
loop_
_entity_poly.entity_id
_entity_poly.type
_entity_poly.pdbx_seq_one_letter_code
_entity_poly.pdbx_strand_id
1 'polypeptide(L)' 'MEQANETATVMEWPRWMRLNQASKYSGMCINTFKKHLVSTGRVKAHIYEFGSRYDKEEIDKAMLSGY' A
#
# COMPACT_ATOMS: atom_id res chain seq x y z
N MET A 1 22.30 -11.74 31.73
CA MET A 1 21.17 -12.10 30.85
C MET A 1 20.73 -10.82 30.15
N GLU A 2 21.34 -10.51 29.02
CA GLU A 2 20.96 -9.35 28.20
C GLU A 2 19.73 -9.75 27.38
N GLN A 3 18.60 -9.12 27.69
CA GLN A 3 17.39 -9.24 26.89
C GLN A 3 17.65 -8.54 25.57
N ALA A 4 17.86 -9.32 24.50
CA ALA A 4 17.80 -8.84 23.14
C ALA A 4 16.37 -8.34 22.90
N ASN A 5 16.16 -7.04 23.05
CA ASN A 5 14.95 -6.35 22.65
C ASN A 5 14.82 -6.51 21.13
N GLU A 6 14.11 -7.56 20.70
CA GLU A 6 13.66 -7.76 19.33
C GLU A 6 12.95 -6.48 18.90
N THR A 7 13.68 -5.62 18.20
CA THR A 7 13.13 -4.42 17.60
C THR A 7 12.31 -4.90 16.42
N ALA A 8 11.09 -5.38 16.72
CA ALA A 8 10.05 -5.60 15.74
C ALA A 8 9.87 -4.25 15.05
N THR A 9 10.54 -4.10 13.91
CA THR A 9 10.47 -2.92 13.07
C THR A 9 9.04 -2.94 12.56
N VAL A 10 8.15 -2.27 13.29
CA VAL A 10 6.82 -1.92 12.78
C VAL A 10 7.12 -1.16 11.49
N MET A 11 6.93 -1.82 10.35
CA MET A 11 7.03 -1.18 9.05
C MET A 11 5.86 -0.20 8.98
N GLU A 12 6.06 1.00 9.52
CA GLU A 12 5.14 2.10 9.36
C GLU A 12 5.10 2.46 7.88
N TRP A 13 4.07 1.97 7.20
CA TRP A 13 3.84 2.29 5.81
C TRP A 13 3.46 3.76 5.70
N PRO A 14 4.14 4.56 4.86
CA PRO A 14 3.79 5.96 4.70
C PRO A 14 2.39 6.09 4.12
N ARG A 15 1.69 7.19 4.45
CA ARG A 15 0.36 7.49 3.89
C ARG A 15 0.37 7.48 2.36
N TRP A 16 1.39 8.10 1.75
CA TRP A 16 1.56 8.16 0.31
C TRP A 16 2.58 7.13 -0.14
N MET A 17 2.09 6.04 -0.75
CA MET A 17 2.93 4.93 -1.19
C MET A 17 3.21 4.97 -2.68
N ARG A 18 4.41 4.59 -3.09
CA ARG A 18 4.70 4.28 -4.50
C ARG A 18 3.97 3.01 -4.91
N LEU A 19 3.80 2.77 -6.21
CA LEU A 19 3.18 1.55 -6.74
C LEU A 19 3.75 0.25 -6.13
N ASN A 20 5.08 0.13 -6.05
CA ASN A 20 5.73 -1.06 -5.49
C ASN A 20 5.50 -1.22 -3.98
N GLN A 21 5.33 -0.11 -3.25
CA GLN A 21 5.01 -0.14 -1.82
C GLN A 21 3.54 -0.48 -1.62
N ALA A 22 2.65 0.15 -2.38
CA ALA A 22 1.21 -0.10 -2.33
C ALA A 22 0.87 -1.56 -2.65
N SER A 23 1.53 -2.15 -3.66
CA SER A 23 1.34 -3.57 -4.00
C SER A 23 1.84 -4.50 -2.89
N LYS A 24 2.98 -4.18 -2.26
CA LYS A 24 3.49 -4.94 -1.10
C LYS A 24 2.58 -4.80 0.11
N TYR A 25 2.10 -3.59 0.39
CA TYR A 25 1.17 -3.30 1.48
C TYR A 25 -0.15 -4.06 1.32
N SER A 26 -0.71 -4.07 0.11
CA SER A 26 -1.93 -4.82 -0.18
C SER A 26 -1.72 -6.34 -0.28
N GLY A 27 -0.49 -6.84 -0.21
CA GLY A 27 -0.17 -8.25 -0.42
C GLY A 27 -0.45 -8.76 -1.85
N MET A 28 -0.58 -7.88 -2.83
CA MET A 28 -0.93 -8.24 -4.22
C MET A 28 0.24 -7.99 -5.18
N CYS A 29 0.30 -8.76 -6.26
CA CYS A 29 1.17 -8.43 -7.38
C CYS A 29 0.78 -7.07 -7.98
N ILE A 30 1.76 -6.32 -8.49
CA ILE A 30 1.56 -4.97 -9.07
C ILE A 30 0.45 -4.96 -10.15
N ASN A 31 0.41 -5.98 -11.01
CA ASN A 31 -0.61 -6.10 -12.05
C ASN A 31 -2.01 -6.31 -11.46
N THR A 32 -2.13 -7.14 -10.43
CA THR A 32 -3.39 -7.37 -9.71
C THR A 32 -3.84 -6.09 -9.01
N PHE A 33 -2.94 -5.39 -8.33
CA PHE A 33 -3.21 -4.11 -7.69
C PHE A 33 -3.76 -3.09 -8.71
N LYS A 34 -3.09 -2.93 -9.85
CA LYS A 34 -3.55 -2.03 -10.92
C LYS A 34 -4.91 -2.45 -11.48
N LYS A 35 -5.11 -3.74 -11.78
CA LYS A 35 -6.33 -4.23 -12.42
C LYS A 35 -7.55 -4.21 -11.48
N HIS A 36 -7.35 -4.55 -10.21
CA HIS A 36 -8.46 -4.74 -9.27
C HIS A 36 -8.71 -3.54 -8.36
N LEU A 37 -7.71 -2.70 -8.09
CA LEU A 37 -7.87 -1.53 -7.22
C LEU A 37 -7.86 -0.22 -8.01
N VAL A 38 -6.90 -0.05 -8.92
CA VAL A 38 -6.79 1.20 -9.69
C VAL A 38 -7.79 1.27 -10.82
N SER A 39 -7.89 0.23 -11.65
CA SER A 39 -8.78 0.19 -12.81
C SER A 39 -10.26 0.13 -12.44
N THR A 40 -10.59 -0.35 -11.24
CA THR A 40 -11.96 -0.35 -10.70
C THR A 40 -12.33 0.97 -10.03
N GLY A 41 -11.38 1.91 -9.92
CA GLY A 41 -11.57 3.20 -9.26
C GLY A 41 -11.60 3.13 -7.73
N ARG A 42 -11.30 1.97 -7.12
CA ARG A 42 -11.25 1.79 -5.66
C ARG A 42 -10.07 2.51 -5.02
N VAL A 43 -8.96 2.64 -5.74
CA VAL A 43 -7.77 3.39 -5.31
C VAL A 43 -7.35 4.33 -6.43
N LYS A 44 -7.16 5.61 -6.13
CA LYS A 44 -6.73 6.59 -7.12
C LYS A 44 -5.22 6.65 -7.25
N ALA A 45 -4.74 6.76 -8.49
CA ALA A 45 -3.35 7.06 -8.77
C ALA A 45 -3.16 8.59 -8.76
N HIS A 46 -2.60 9.12 -7.68
CA HIS A 46 -2.31 10.55 -7.55
C HIS A 46 -0.99 10.84 -8.26
N ILE A 47 -1.02 11.65 -9.32
CA ILE A 47 0.18 11.99 -10.08
C ILE A 47 0.96 13.06 -9.30
N TYR A 48 2.17 12.73 -8.86
CA TYR A 48 3.13 13.68 -8.27
C TYR A 48 4.29 13.90 -9.24
N GLU A 49 5.14 14.90 -8.97
CA GLU A 49 6.30 15.29 -9.79
C GLU A 49 7.22 14.11 -10.16
N PHE A 50 7.32 13.09 -9.30
CA PHE A 50 8.14 11.90 -9.50
C PHE A 50 7.32 10.60 -9.68
N GLY A 51 6.12 10.72 -10.26
CA GLY A 51 5.24 9.61 -10.63
C GLY A 51 4.06 9.39 -9.68
N SER A 52 3.34 8.28 -9.87
CA SER A 52 2.11 8.01 -9.12
C SER A 52 2.36 7.66 -7.65
N ARG A 53 1.49 8.18 -6.79
CA ARG A 53 1.35 7.83 -5.38
C ARG A 53 -0.06 7.32 -5.11
N TYR A 54 -0.17 6.42 -4.15
CA TYR A 54 -1.42 5.79 -3.74
C TYR A 54 -1.62 6.06 -2.24
N ASP A 55 -2.82 6.46 -1.87
CA ASP A 55 -3.15 6.76 -0.47
C ASP A 55 -3.42 5.46 0.31
N LYS A 56 -2.80 5.35 1.49
CA LYS A 56 -2.94 4.19 2.38
C LYS A 56 -4.40 3.95 2.78
N GLU A 57 -5.15 5.00 3.09
CA GLU A 57 -6.55 4.87 3.52
C GLU A 57 -7.44 4.41 2.36
N GLU A 58 -7.18 4.85 1.12
CA GLU A 58 -7.88 4.32 -0.06
C GLU A 58 -7.59 2.81 -0.23
N ILE A 59 -6.34 2.39 -0.05
CA ILE A 59 -5.97 0.97 -0.12
C ILE A 59 -6.64 0.17 1.00
N ASP A 60 -6.57 0.65 2.25
CA ASP A 60 -7.23 0.03 3.40
C ASP A 60 -8.73 -0.15 3.16
N LYS A 61 -9.42 0.92 2.71
CA LYS A 61 -10.86 0.86 2.37
C LYS A 61 -11.13 -0.13 1.25
N ALA A 62 -10.28 -0.16 0.22
CA ALA A 62 -10.45 -1.06 -0.91
C ALA A 62 -10.24 -2.53 -0.52
N MET A 63 -9.38 -2.80 0.47
CA MET A 63 -9.15 -4.13 1.04
C MET A 63 -10.29 -4.54 1.97
N LEU A 64 -10.77 -3.64 2.83
CA LEU A 64 -11.91 -3.87 3.74
C LEU A 64 -13.23 -4.07 3.00
N SER A 65 -13.45 -3.36 1.90
CA SER A 65 -14.66 -3.48 1.08
C SER A 65 -14.67 -4.71 0.17
N GLY A 66 -13.64 -5.57 0.23
CA GLY A 66 -13.30 -6.52 -0.82
C GLY A 66 -13.01 -7.95 -0.39
N TYR A 67 -13.51 -8.40 0.77
CA TYR A 67 -13.61 -9.81 1.15
C TYR A 67 -14.90 -10.07 1.91
#